data_AF-A0A9D6LAM0-F1
#
_entry.id   AF-A0A9D6LAM0-F1
#
_cell.length_a   1.000
_cell.length_b   1.000
_cell.length_c   1.000
_cell.angle_alpha   90.00
_cell.angle_beta   90.00
_cell.angle_gamma   90.00
#
_symmetry.space_group_name_H-M   'P 1'
#
loop_
_entity.id
_entity.type
_entity.pdbx_description
1 polymer ?
#
loop_
_entity_poly.entity_id
_entity_poly.type
_entity_poly.pdbx_seq_one_letter_code
_entity_poly.pdbx_strand_id
1 'polypeptide(L)'
;MNLGKIFLVLSVVSLATGGCASRRPASEPLEYVRYEKQAAAISCPGSSVSYAWCGDLKSQLEQLSRQVHDGSEEALESYKRSLGQLLVAVSFSEIAHARNEVLLHRPVNSDAYVHMAEGAPTKGMHIKGKSSDWGPHRGFIPVHERYSKLAHVADSKDRELKIAKYDEKNRESIEKGYAIPVPLKGPHGTAVVRGGQALWTSDVKAGDEVIEVLGDPKTGGYITADVDMLAFGKHGPAGEMLSDPDQGDITTGEVETAADLNEAFRRHGYMGGRIVQHGAEDRFRLSDGVDYPVTAFEPDGKMIVIQESPGKDKDRDLRRYFRAQKRKGFELYVNPNWHWKQ
;
A
#
# COMPACT_ATOMS: atom_id res chain seq x y z
N MET A 1 -23.72 27.44 -28.52
CA MET A 1 -24.18 26.09 -28.15
C MET A 1 -23.49 25.68 -26.87
N ASN A 2 -24.30 25.21 -25.92
CA ASN A 2 -24.06 24.83 -24.51
C ASN A 2 -22.62 24.49 -24.07
N LEU A 3 -22.09 25.32 -23.17
CA LEU A 3 -21.26 24.90 -22.04
C LEU A 3 -22.04 25.27 -20.78
N GLY A 4 -22.74 24.29 -20.22
CA GLY A 4 -23.58 24.47 -19.04
C GLY A 4 -23.38 23.32 -18.06
N LYS A 5 -23.09 23.70 -16.82
CA LYS A 5 -23.15 22.94 -15.57
C LYS A 5 -21.94 22.05 -15.25
N ILE A 6 -21.13 22.50 -14.28
CA ILE A 6 -21.01 21.89 -12.95
C ILE A 6 -20.63 23.02 -11.97
N PHE A 7 -21.53 23.28 -11.02
CA PHE A 7 -21.40 24.20 -9.88
C PHE A 7 -21.84 23.42 -8.63
N LEU A 8 -21.24 23.74 -7.46
CA LEU A 8 -21.42 23.17 -6.10
C LEU A 8 -20.85 21.75 -5.90
N VAL A 9 -20.05 21.47 -4.87
CA VAL A 9 -20.22 21.81 -3.45
C VAL A 9 -18.95 22.38 -2.80
N LEU A 10 -19.11 23.53 -2.15
CA LEU A 10 -18.19 24.16 -1.17
C LEU A 10 -18.93 24.20 0.18
N SER A 11 -18.16 24.11 1.28
CA SER A 11 -18.55 24.20 2.70
C SER A 11 -18.79 22.88 3.42
N VAL A 12 -17.83 22.47 4.26
CA VAL A 12 -17.87 22.33 5.75
C VAL A 12 -16.40 21.98 6.11
N VAL A 13 -15.57 22.87 6.69
CA VAL A 13 -15.42 23.14 8.13
C VAL A 13 -14.90 24.57 8.30
N SER A 14 -15.72 25.47 8.83
CA SER A 14 -15.22 26.70 9.47
C SER A 14 -16.30 27.27 10.41
N LEU A 15 -16.31 26.77 11.64
CA LEU A 15 -16.88 27.36 12.86
C LEU A 15 -16.07 26.69 13.98
N ALA A 16 -15.26 27.32 14.82
CA ALA A 16 -15.25 28.69 15.28
C ALA A 16 -13.84 29.08 15.78
N THR A 17 -13.28 30.15 15.23
CA THR A 17 -12.59 31.23 15.96
C THR A 17 -12.52 32.42 15.01
N GLY A 18 -13.11 33.56 15.41
CA GLY A 18 -13.02 34.78 14.64
C GLY A 18 -11.60 35.34 14.68
N GLY A 19 -11.06 35.75 13.53
CA GLY A 19 -9.83 36.52 13.46
C GLY A 19 -9.09 36.41 12.13
N CYS A 20 -8.99 37.54 11.43
CA CYS A 20 -8.12 37.80 10.27
C CYS A 20 -8.33 36.95 8.99
N ALA A 21 -8.99 37.57 8.01
CA ALA A 21 -8.82 37.21 6.61
C ALA A 21 -7.37 37.53 6.18
N SER A 22 -6.46 36.57 6.36
CA SER A 22 -5.16 36.60 5.70
C SER A 22 -5.33 36.23 4.22
N ARG A 23 -4.67 37.00 3.35
CA ARG A 23 -4.68 36.81 1.90
C ARG A 23 -4.12 35.42 1.58
N ARG A 24 -4.90 34.57 0.89
CA ARG A 24 -4.37 33.34 0.29
C ARG A 24 -3.37 33.70 -0.83
N PRO A 25 -2.15 33.15 -0.84
CA PRO A 25 -1.22 33.34 -1.95
C PRO A 25 -1.79 32.70 -3.23
N ALA A 26 -1.68 33.41 -4.35
CA ALA A 26 -2.32 33.07 -5.63
C ALA A 26 -1.68 31.90 -6.40
N SER A 27 -0.90 31.06 -5.73
CA SER A 27 -0.21 29.92 -6.34
C SER A 27 -0.09 28.77 -5.34
N GLU A 28 -1.22 28.26 -4.86
CA GLU A 28 -1.21 26.91 -4.30
C GLU A 28 -0.80 25.95 -5.43
N PRO A 29 0.23 25.11 -5.24
CA PRO A 29 0.56 24.09 -6.22
C PRO A 29 -0.68 23.24 -6.49
N LEU A 30 -1.11 23.15 -7.75
CA LEU A 30 -2.30 22.37 -8.17
C LEU A 30 -2.31 20.93 -7.62
N GLU A 31 -1.11 20.39 -7.37
CA GLU A 31 -0.90 19.06 -6.78
C GLU A 31 -1.41 18.98 -5.33
N TYR A 32 -1.16 20.00 -4.50
CA TYR A 32 -1.56 20.01 -3.09
C TYR A 32 -3.09 20.04 -2.92
N VAL A 33 -3.77 20.86 -3.74
CA VAL A 33 -5.25 20.95 -3.77
C VAL A 33 -5.90 19.61 -4.14
N ARG A 34 -5.23 18.79 -4.96
CA ARG A 34 -5.71 17.43 -5.29
C ARG A 34 -5.70 16.54 -4.05
N TYR A 35 -4.63 16.57 -3.26
CA TYR A 35 -4.53 15.72 -2.07
C TYR A 35 -5.41 16.17 -0.92
N GLU A 36 -5.64 17.47 -0.74
CA GLU A 36 -6.65 17.94 0.23
C GLU A 36 -8.05 17.42 -0.11
N LYS A 37 -8.42 17.40 -1.40
CA LYS A 37 -9.69 16.81 -1.84
C LYS A 37 -9.75 15.31 -1.56
N GLN A 38 -8.65 14.60 -1.74
CA GLN A 38 -8.56 13.17 -1.42
C GLN A 38 -8.64 12.93 0.08
N ALA A 39 -7.93 13.71 0.90
CA ALA A 39 -8.03 13.67 2.36
C ALA A 39 -9.46 13.99 2.84
N ALA A 40 -10.14 14.95 2.20
CA ALA A 40 -11.54 15.25 2.47
C ALA A 40 -12.51 14.15 2.02
N ALA A 41 -12.17 13.41 0.95
CA ALA A 41 -12.93 12.25 0.49
C ALA A 41 -12.76 11.03 1.40
N ILE A 42 -11.63 10.95 2.12
CA ILE A 42 -11.43 9.98 3.20
C ILE A 42 -12.30 10.37 4.40
N SER A 43 -13.58 10.02 4.32
CA SER A 43 -14.51 10.18 5.43
C SER A 43 -14.43 8.97 6.35
N CYS A 44 -14.17 9.19 7.64
CA CYS A 44 -14.48 8.16 8.63
C CYS A 44 -15.99 7.90 8.57
N PRO A 45 -16.45 6.64 8.46
CA PRO A 45 -17.87 6.35 8.43
C PRO A 45 -18.55 6.98 9.65
N GLY A 46 -19.72 7.59 9.44
CA GLY A 46 -20.59 8.13 10.50
C GLY A 46 -21.21 7.04 11.40
N SER A 47 -20.53 5.90 11.59
CA SER A 47 -20.89 4.95 12.63
C SER A 47 -20.61 5.61 13.98
N SER A 48 -21.42 5.29 14.99
CA SER A 48 -21.25 5.72 16.38
C SER A 48 -19.93 5.23 17.04
N VAL A 49 -18.99 4.72 16.23
CA VAL A 49 -17.70 4.18 16.63
C VAL A 49 -16.63 5.22 16.29
N SER A 50 -16.23 6.01 17.29
CA SER A 50 -15.08 6.90 17.18
C SER A 50 -13.79 6.08 17.17
N TYR A 51 -13.16 5.94 16.00
CA TYR A 51 -11.83 5.34 15.88
C TYR A 51 -10.79 6.33 16.42
N ALA A 52 -10.33 6.14 17.66
CA ALA A 52 -9.37 7.06 18.30
C ALA A 52 -8.14 7.35 17.42
N TRP A 53 -7.64 6.33 16.71
CA TRP A 53 -6.50 6.45 15.81
C TRP A 53 -6.78 7.29 14.53
N CYS A 54 -8.03 7.31 14.04
CA CYS A 54 -8.39 8.24 12.97
C CYS A 54 -8.25 9.70 13.42
N GLY A 55 -8.46 9.99 14.72
CA GLY A 55 -8.22 11.30 15.29
C GLY A 55 -6.74 11.68 15.26
N ASP A 56 -5.86 10.75 15.63
CA ASP A 56 -4.40 10.96 15.62
C ASP A 56 -3.87 11.16 14.20
N LEU A 57 -4.28 10.32 13.24
CA LEU A 57 -3.85 10.47 11.85
C LEU A 57 -4.40 11.75 11.20
N LYS A 58 -5.65 12.13 11.46
CA LYS A 58 -6.20 13.40 10.97
C LYS A 58 -5.41 14.58 11.53
N SER A 59 -5.09 14.54 12.81
CA SER A 59 -4.26 15.58 13.44
C SER A 59 -2.86 15.64 12.83
N GLN A 60 -2.25 14.48 12.54
CA GLN A 60 -0.97 14.40 11.83
C GLN A 60 -1.06 14.96 10.40
N LEU A 61 -2.10 14.61 9.65
CA LEU A 61 -2.32 15.15 8.30
C LEU A 61 -2.54 16.66 8.32
N GLU A 62 -3.29 17.19 9.30
CA GLU A 62 -3.46 18.64 9.47
C GLU A 62 -2.14 19.33 9.81
N GLN A 63 -1.28 18.72 10.63
CA GLN A 63 0.04 19.25 10.93
C GLN A 63 0.96 19.23 9.71
N LEU A 64 1.01 18.11 8.98
CA LEU A 64 1.82 17.95 7.78
C LEU A 64 1.34 18.88 6.65
N SER A 65 0.03 19.02 6.48
CA SER A 65 -0.61 19.97 5.55
C SER A 65 -0.06 21.39 5.74
N ARG A 66 0.06 21.86 6.99
CA ARG A 66 0.65 23.17 7.28
C ARG A 66 2.12 23.26 6.88
N GLN A 67 2.90 22.20 7.04
CA GLN A 67 4.32 22.17 6.67
C GLN A 67 4.55 22.08 5.16
N VAL A 68 3.64 21.42 4.42
CA VAL A 68 3.70 21.37 2.95
C VAL A 68 3.53 22.77 2.35
N HIS A 69 2.73 23.63 2.98
CA HIS A 69 2.58 25.02 2.56
C HIS A 69 3.91 25.81 2.59
N ASP A 70 4.91 25.36 3.36
CA ASP A 70 6.24 25.98 3.42
C ASP A 70 7.18 25.49 2.29
N GLY A 71 6.72 24.61 1.39
CA GLY A 71 7.40 24.26 0.14
C GLY A 71 8.48 23.16 0.24
N SER A 72 8.51 22.37 1.31
CA SER A 72 9.46 21.25 1.45
C SER A 72 8.99 20.00 0.68
N GLU A 73 9.82 19.49 -0.24
CA GLU A 73 9.57 18.21 -0.94
C GLU A 73 9.48 17.03 0.03
N GLU A 74 10.33 17.02 1.08
CA GLU A 74 10.31 15.99 2.12
C GLU A 74 9.00 16.03 2.91
N ALA A 75 8.48 17.23 3.21
CA ALA A 75 7.18 17.37 3.86
C ALA A 75 6.04 16.87 2.97
N LEU A 76 6.09 17.15 1.65
CA LEU A 76 5.10 16.66 0.69
C LEU A 76 5.13 15.12 0.59
N GLU A 77 6.30 14.52 0.52
CA GLU A 77 6.43 13.06 0.48
C GLU A 77 5.94 12.40 1.78
N SER A 78 6.27 12.99 2.94
CA SER A 78 5.75 12.55 4.24
C SER A 78 4.22 12.65 4.30
N TYR A 79 3.65 13.76 3.81
CA TYR A 79 2.20 13.95 3.73
C TYR A 79 1.54 12.89 2.83
N LYS A 80 2.07 12.65 1.62
CA LYS A 80 1.58 11.61 0.70
C LYS A 80 1.65 10.21 1.34
N ARG A 81 2.74 9.91 2.05
CA ARG A 81 2.93 8.66 2.79
C ARG A 81 1.84 8.47 3.85
N SER A 82 1.61 9.49 4.69
CA SER A 82 0.54 9.46 5.70
C SER A 82 -0.84 9.35 5.08
N LEU A 83 -1.07 9.97 3.92
CA LEU A 83 -2.32 9.86 3.19
C LEU A 83 -2.57 8.43 2.69
N GLY A 84 -1.55 7.77 2.13
CA GLY A 84 -1.65 6.37 1.72
C GLY A 84 -1.86 5.41 2.90
N GLN A 85 -1.22 5.67 4.04
CA GLN A 85 -1.45 4.91 5.28
C GLN A 85 -2.88 5.09 5.80
N LEU A 86 -3.38 6.33 5.80
CA LEU A 86 -4.75 6.62 6.19
C LEU A 86 -5.73 5.89 5.28
N LEU A 87 -5.52 5.95 3.95
CA LEU A 87 -6.34 5.26 2.95
C LEU A 87 -6.46 3.76 3.23
N VAL A 88 -5.35 3.07 3.54
CA VAL A 88 -5.38 1.65 3.92
C VAL A 88 -6.19 1.44 5.18
N ALA A 89 -5.89 2.18 6.23
CA ALA A 89 -6.48 1.88 7.51
C ALA A 89 -7.96 2.24 7.61
N VAL A 90 -8.43 3.33 7.01
CA VAL A 90 -9.87 3.65 6.98
C VAL A 90 -10.64 2.60 6.19
N SER A 91 -10.11 2.15 5.06
CA SER A 91 -10.75 1.14 4.20
C SER A 91 -10.83 -0.19 4.94
N PHE A 92 -9.75 -0.61 5.60
CA PHE A 92 -9.72 -1.83 6.38
C PHE A 92 -10.62 -1.75 7.63
N SER A 93 -10.58 -0.66 8.39
CA SER A 93 -11.44 -0.46 9.56
C SER A 93 -12.93 -0.46 9.21
N GLU A 94 -13.30 0.15 8.08
CA GLU A 94 -14.68 0.15 7.58
C GLU A 94 -15.15 -1.27 7.26
N ILE A 95 -14.36 -2.02 6.49
CA ILE A 95 -14.75 -3.37 6.06
C ILE A 95 -14.71 -4.37 7.21
N ALA A 96 -13.71 -4.30 8.10
CA ALA A 96 -13.64 -5.12 9.30
C ALA A 96 -14.90 -4.96 10.17
N HIS A 97 -15.35 -3.70 10.35
CA HIS A 97 -16.58 -3.40 11.08
C HIS A 97 -17.84 -3.89 10.34
N ALA A 98 -17.99 -3.51 9.07
CA ALA A 98 -19.18 -3.80 8.27
C ALA A 98 -19.44 -5.30 8.10
N ARG A 99 -18.36 -6.09 7.94
CA ARG A 99 -18.46 -7.55 7.77
C ARG A 99 -18.38 -8.33 9.08
N ASN A 100 -18.10 -7.66 10.20
CA ASN A 100 -17.75 -8.30 11.46
C ASN A 100 -16.62 -9.34 11.29
N GLU A 101 -15.53 -8.91 10.65
CA GLU A 101 -14.34 -9.71 10.35
C GLU A 101 -13.07 -9.10 10.96
N VAL A 102 -12.11 -9.95 11.34
CA VAL A 102 -10.75 -9.52 11.68
C VAL A 102 -9.90 -9.57 10.42
N LEU A 103 -9.28 -8.45 10.04
CA LEU A 103 -8.45 -8.37 8.84
C LEU A 103 -7.00 -8.16 9.22
N LEU A 104 -6.08 -8.95 8.68
CA LEU A 104 -4.66 -8.80 8.93
C LEU A 104 -3.90 -8.63 7.61
N HIS A 105 -3.03 -7.64 7.52
CA HIS A 105 -2.11 -7.50 6.40
C HIS A 105 -0.64 -7.50 6.86
N ARG A 106 0.23 -7.94 5.96
CA ARG A 106 1.69 -7.95 6.11
C ARG A 106 2.26 -6.52 6.04
N PRO A 107 3.54 -6.32 6.38
CA PRO A 107 4.20 -5.04 6.18
C PRO A 107 4.09 -4.58 4.72
N VAL A 108 3.63 -3.36 4.53
CA VAL A 108 3.62 -2.69 3.22
C VAL A 108 4.88 -1.83 3.14
N ASN A 109 5.54 -1.80 1.99
CA ASN A 109 6.66 -0.89 1.76
C ASN A 109 6.19 0.56 2.00
N SER A 110 6.87 1.29 2.89
CA SER A 110 6.43 2.63 3.27
C SER A 110 6.41 3.62 2.10
N ASP A 111 7.28 3.45 1.11
CA ASP A 111 7.32 4.32 -0.08
C ASP A 111 6.19 3.97 -1.06
N ALA A 112 5.62 2.76 -0.97
CA ALA A 112 4.47 2.39 -1.79
C ALA A 112 3.21 3.20 -1.41
N TYR A 113 3.08 3.62 -0.14
CA TYR A 113 1.96 4.47 0.29
C TYR A 113 1.94 5.81 -0.43
N VAL A 114 3.11 6.40 -0.72
CA VAL A 114 3.22 7.63 -1.50
C VAL A 114 2.58 7.42 -2.87
N HIS A 115 2.98 6.36 -3.55
CA HIS A 115 2.50 6.05 -4.90
C HIS A 115 1.02 5.62 -4.92
N MET A 116 0.56 4.90 -3.89
CA MET A 116 -0.87 4.59 -3.73
C MET A 116 -1.70 5.86 -3.56
N ALA A 117 -1.22 6.83 -2.76
CA ALA A 117 -1.89 8.12 -2.61
C ALA A 117 -1.97 8.88 -3.95
N GLU A 118 -0.97 8.72 -4.82
CA GLU A 118 -0.96 9.30 -6.16
C GLU A 118 -1.87 8.56 -7.17
N GLY A 119 -2.33 7.35 -6.81
CA GLY A 119 -3.17 6.49 -7.63
C GLY A 119 -2.40 5.55 -8.53
N ALA A 120 -1.14 5.23 -8.22
CA ALA A 120 -0.35 4.25 -8.95
C ALA A 120 -0.98 2.85 -8.83
N PRO A 121 -1.05 2.06 -9.93
CA PRO A 121 -1.53 0.69 -9.88
C PRO A 121 -0.62 -0.20 -9.02
N THR A 122 -1.19 -1.20 -8.34
CA THR A 122 -0.40 -2.15 -7.54
C THR A 122 -0.14 -3.45 -8.29
N LYS A 123 0.95 -4.14 -7.95
CA LYS A 123 1.33 -5.41 -8.58
C LYS A 123 0.28 -6.49 -8.34
N GLY A 124 -0.14 -7.19 -9.39
CA GLY A 124 -1.01 -8.36 -9.28
C GLY A 124 -0.23 -9.67 -9.09
N MET A 125 -0.95 -10.80 -8.97
CA MET A 125 -0.33 -12.11 -8.72
C MET A 125 0.65 -12.55 -9.82
N HIS A 126 0.55 -12.01 -11.03
CA HIS A 126 1.47 -12.33 -12.14
C HIS A 126 2.82 -11.60 -12.07
N ILE A 127 2.95 -10.57 -11.23
CA ILE A 127 4.18 -9.80 -11.07
C ILE A 127 4.85 -10.21 -9.76
N LYS A 128 5.99 -10.91 -9.86
CA LYS A 128 6.72 -11.44 -8.69
C LYS A 128 7.90 -10.59 -8.23
N GLY A 129 8.23 -9.53 -8.98
CA GLY A 129 9.31 -8.62 -8.66
C GLY A 129 9.20 -8.00 -7.27
N LYS A 130 10.35 -7.60 -6.72
CA LYS A 130 10.42 -6.96 -5.41
C LYS A 130 10.47 -5.45 -5.59
N SER A 131 9.73 -4.73 -4.74
CA SER A 131 9.84 -3.28 -4.69
C SER A 131 11.19 -2.83 -4.15
N SER A 132 11.59 -1.62 -4.53
CA SER A 132 12.73 -0.92 -3.97
C SER A 132 12.35 -0.08 -2.75
N ASP A 133 13.30 0.12 -1.85
CA ASP A 133 13.25 0.97 -0.66
C ASP A 133 14.37 2.04 -0.66
N TRP A 134 15.04 2.25 -1.80
CA TRP A 134 16.15 3.20 -1.92
C TRP A 134 16.19 3.90 -3.28
N GLY A 135 16.94 5.01 -3.33
CA GLY A 135 17.19 5.78 -4.55
C GLY A 135 15.92 6.41 -5.17
N PRO A 136 16.03 6.89 -6.43
CA PRO A 136 14.91 7.47 -7.20
C PRO A 136 13.70 6.54 -7.40
N HIS A 137 13.93 5.24 -7.42
CA HIS A 137 12.96 4.21 -7.81
C HIS A 137 12.29 3.54 -6.60
N ARG A 138 12.51 4.06 -5.38
CA ARG A 138 11.87 3.57 -4.15
C ARG A 138 10.35 3.54 -4.29
N GLY A 139 9.74 2.50 -3.75
CA GLY A 139 8.30 2.22 -3.84
C GLY A 139 7.85 1.52 -5.12
N PHE A 140 8.59 1.60 -6.23
CA PHE A 140 8.27 0.91 -7.48
C PHE A 140 8.93 -0.47 -7.60
N ILE A 141 8.52 -1.24 -8.61
CA ILE A 141 9.14 -2.52 -8.98
C ILE A 141 10.14 -2.28 -10.13
N PRO A 142 11.46 -2.25 -9.88
CA PRO A 142 12.44 -2.08 -10.95
C PRO A 142 12.44 -3.29 -11.89
N VAL A 143 12.71 -3.06 -13.19
CA VAL A 143 12.90 -4.16 -14.16
C VAL A 143 14.09 -5.02 -13.74
N HIS A 144 15.18 -4.37 -13.31
CA HIS A 144 16.38 -5.02 -12.78
C HIS A 144 16.39 -5.02 -11.25
N GLU A 145 16.36 -6.22 -10.67
CA GLU A 145 16.20 -6.48 -9.23
C GLU A 145 17.44 -6.16 -8.39
N ARG A 146 18.58 -5.86 -9.04
CA ARG A 146 19.69 -5.18 -8.36
C ARG A 146 19.32 -3.80 -7.83
N TYR A 147 18.23 -3.22 -8.34
CA TYR A 147 17.66 -1.97 -7.86
C TYR A 147 16.51 -2.19 -6.87
N SER A 148 16.17 -3.42 -6.47
CA SER A 148 15.13 -3.61 -5.43
C SER A 148 15.75 -3.63 -4.04
N LYS A 149 14.92 -3.88 -3.02
CA LYS A 149 15.37 -4.13 -1.64
C LYS A 149 16.36 -5.29 -1.53
N LEU A 150 16.45 -6.15 -2.56
CA LEU A 150 17.41 -7.25 -2.62
C LEU A 150 18.86 -6.76 -2.63
N ALA A 151 19.12 -5.50 -3.02
CA ALA A 151 20.44 -4.88 -2.92
C ALA A 151 21.03 -4.92 -1.49
N HIS A 152 20.17 -4.97 -0.46
CA HIS A 152 20.55 -4.98 0.95
C HIS A 152 20.73 -6.38 1.54
N VAL A 153 20.55 -7.45 0.77
CA VAL A 153 20.83 -8.82 1.25
C VAL A 153 22.32 -8.94 1.58
N ALA A 154 22.62 -9.29 2.84
CA ALA A 154 23.98 -9.27 3.38
C ALA A 154 24.92 -10.29 2.72
N ASP A 155 24.44 -11.53 2.54
CA ASP A 155 25.20 -12.57 1.87
C ASP A 155 25.22 -12.29 0.37
N SER A 156 26.41 -12.06 -0.19
CA SER A 156 26.56 -11.67 -1.59
C SER A 156 26.12 -12.78 -2.55
N LYS A 157 26.33 -14.05 -2.22
CA LYS A 157 25.95 -15.16 -3.11
C LYS A 157 24.44 -15.36 -3.10
N ASP A 158 23.80 -15.30 -1.93
CA ASP A 158 22.34 -15.32 -1.81
C ASP A 158 21.72 -14.12 -2.52
N ARG A 159 22.33 -12.93 -2.40
CA ARG A 159 21.91 -11.72 -3.10
C ARG A 159 21.91 -11.91 -4.61
N GLU A 160 23.03 -12.33 -5.22
CA GLU A 160 23.11 -12.53 -6.67
C GLU A 160 22.12 -13.59 -7.16
N LEU A 161 21.95 -14.70 -6.42
CA LEU A 161 20.98 -15.74 -6.77
C LEU A 161 19.54 -15.23 -6.72
N LYS A 162 19.19 -14.42 -5.71
CA LYS A 162 17.88 -13.80 -5.59
C LYS A 162 17.65 -12.78 -6.70
N ILE A 163 18.61 -11.90 -6.96
CA ILE A 163 18.53 -10.92 -8.05
C ILE A 163 18.28 -11.64 -9.37
N ALA A 164 19.09 -12.64 -9.74
CA ALA A 164 18.92 -13.39 -10.97
C ALA A 164 17.55 -14.09 -11.05
N LYS A 165 17.08 -14.68 -9.95
CA LYS A 165 15.75 -15.31 -9.87
C LYS A 165 14.62 -14.32 -10.15
N TYR A 166 14.66 -13.14 -9.53
CA TYR A 166 13.58 -12.16 -9.68
C TYR A 166 13.68 -11.35 -10.98
N ASP A 167 14.89 -11.14 -11.52
CA ASP A 167 15.10 -10.62 -12.87
C ASP A 167 14.42 -11.52 -13.91
N GLU A 168 14.58 -12.84 -13.78
CA GLU A 168 13.89 -13.80 -14.65
C GLU A 168 12.37 -13.69 -14.51
N LYS A 169 11.87 -13.52 -13.28
CA LYS A 169 10.43 -13.36 -13.04
C LYS A 169 9.87 -12.06 -13.63
N ASN A 170 10.64 -10.97 -13.59
CA ASN A 170 10.25 -9.72 -14.23
C ASN A 170 10.24 -9.88 -15.76
N ARG A 171 11.25 -10.54 -16.33
CA ARG A 171 11.28 -10.87 -17.75
C ARG A 171 10.07 -11.71 -18.17
N GLU A 172 9.78 -12.80 -17.44
CA GLU A 172 8.57 -13.63 -17.68
C GLU A 172 7.28 -12.80 -17.62
N SER A 173 7.19 -11.84 -16.70
CA SER A 173 6.02 -10.97 -16.55
C SER A 173 5.86 -10.03 -17.75
N ILE A 174 6.98 -9.49 -18.25
CA ILE A 174 7.02 -8.62 -19.43
C ILE A 174 6.69 -9.41 -20.71
N GLU A 175 7.30 -10.57 -20.91
CA GLU A 175 7.09 -11.43 -22.09
C GLU A 175 5.64 -11.92 -22.20
N LYS A 176 4.99 -12.18 -21.06
CA LYS A 176 3.57 -12.57 -21.01
C LYS A 176 2.61 -11.38 -21.07
N GLY A 177 3.12 -10.15 -21.13
CA GLY A 177 2.31 -8.93 -21.24
C GLY A 177 1.60 -8.52 -19.95
N TYR A 178 2.03 -9.02 -18.78
CA TYR A 178 1.50 -8.60 -17.48
C TYR A 178 2.05 -7.25 -17.01
N ALA A 179 3.21 -6.85 -17.54
CA ALA A 179 3.84 -5.56 -17.30
C ALA A 179 4.60 -5.11 -18.55
N ILE A 180 4.94 -3.83 -18.62
CA ILE A 180 5.88 -3.28 -19.61
C ILE A 180 7.04 -2.58 -18.90
N PRO A 181 8.26 -2.60 -19.45
CA PRO A 181 9.34 -1.76 -18.95
C PRO A 181 9.02 -0.29 -19.27
N VAL A 182 9.11 0.58 -18.27
CA VAL A 182 8.90 2.02 -18.44
C VAL A 182 10.07 2.78 -17.80
N PRO A 183 10.76 3.66 -18.55
CA PRO A 183 11.73 4.58 -17.99
C PRO A 183 11.12 5.41 -16.87
N LEU A 184 11.75 5.39 -15.70
CA LEU A 184 11.27 6.14 -14.55
C LEU A 184 11.61 7.63 -14.73
N LYS A 185 10.55 8.45 -14.76
CA LYS A 185 10.62 9.91 -14.89
C LYS A 185 9.88 10.54 -13.72
N GLY A 186 10.47 11.59 -13.17
CA GLY A 186 9.90 12.37 -12.07
C GLY A 186 10.08 13.86 -12.32
N PRO A 187 9.71 14.71 -11.35
CA PRO A 187 9.84 16.17 -11.44
C PRO A 187 11.26 16.64 -11.77
N HIS A 188 12.26 15.87 -11.32
CA HIS A 188 13.69 16.17 -11.45
C HIS A 188 14.35 15.55 -12.70
N GLY A 189 13.57 14.98 -13.61
CA GLY A 189 14.04 14.37 -14.85
C GLY A 189 13.95 12.85 -14.87
N THR A 190 14.93 12.21 -15.49
CA THR A 190 14.99 10.75 -15.65
C THR A 190 15.84 10.13 -14.55
N ALA A 191 15.39 9.02 -13.98
CA ALA A 191 16.19 8.24 -13.04
C ALA A 191 17.27 7.47 -13.79
N VAL A 192 18.53 7.64 -13.40
CA VAL A 192 19.68 6.96 -14.00
C VAL A 192 20.63 6.43 -12.95
N VAL A 193 21.47 5.47 -13.34
CA VAL A 193 22.69 5.11 -12.63
C VAL A 193 23.89 5.70 -13.36
N ARG A 194 24.67 6.51 -12.64
CA ARG A 194 25.90 7.12 -13.14
C ARG A 194 27.02 6.91 -12.13
N GLY A 195 28.10 6.27 -12.56
CA GLY A 195 29.24 5.97 -11.68
C GLY A 195 28.87 5.10 -10.47
N GLY A 196 27.86 4.23 -10.60
CA GLY A 196 27.35 3.38 -9.52
C GLY A 196 26.33 4.05 -8.57
N GLN A 197 26.02 5.33 -8.77
CA GLN A 197 25.02 6.04 -7.97
C GLN A 197 23.72 6.21 -8.75
N ALA A 198 22.59 5.85 -8.11
CA ALA A 198 21.26 6.14 -8.64
C ALA A 198 20.86 7.59 -8.31
N LEU A 199 20.48 8.37 -9.33
CA LEU A 199 20.11 9.78 -9.17
C LEU A 199 19.11 10.25 -10.23
N TRP A 200 18.40 11.34 -9.94
CA TRP A 200 17.57 12.06 -10.91
C TRP A 200 18.43 13.03 -11.73
N THR A 201 18.24 13.07 -13.05
CA THR A 201 18.92 14.04 -13.93
C THR A 201 18.02 14.50 -15.08
N SER A 202 18.07 15.78 -15.40
CA SER A 202 17.49 16.34 -16.64
C SER A 202 18.41 16.21 -17.84
N ASP A 203 19.70 15.94 -17.61
CA ASP A 203 20.75 15.76 -18.62
C ASP A 203 21.26 14.31 -18.58
N VAL A 204 20.63 13.43 -19.37
CA VAL A 204 21.03 12.03 -19.53
C VAL A 204 22.23 11.98 -20.48
N LYS A 205 23.35 11.43 -20.02
CA LYS A 205 24.63 11.38 -20.73
C LYS A 205 24.88 10.02 -21.34
N ALA A 206 25.74 9.99 -22.35
CA ALA A 206 26.25 8.71 -22.88
C ALA A 206 26.96 7.92 -21.77
N GLY A 207 26.57 6.66 -21.58
CA GLY A 207 27.06 5.79 -20.51
C GLY A 207 26.20 5.81 -19.23
N ASP A 208 25.20 6.69 -19.12
CA ASP A 208 24.19 6.56 -18.09
C ASP A 208 23.30 5.35 -18.36
N GLU A 209 23.02 4.58 -17.31
CA GLU A 209 22.01 3.53 -17.36
C GLU A 209 20.66 4.08 -16.90
N VAL A 210 19.65 4.09 -17.76
CA VAL A 210 18.30 4.53 -17.39
C VAL A 210 17.65 3.47 -16.50
N ILE A 211 17.12 3.89 -15.35
CA ILE A 211 16.38 2.98 -14.46
C ILE A 211 14.96 2.83 -15.01
N GLU A 212 14.61 1.60 -15.38
CA GLU A 212 13.27 1.22 -15.78
C GLU A 212 12.55 0.52 -14.63
N VAL A 213 11.24 0.77 -14.53
CA VAL A 213 10.33 0.10 -13.59
C VAL A 213 9.22 -0.61 -14.37
N LEU A 214 8.59 -1.59 -13.75
CA LEU A 214 7.41 -2.23 -14.31
C LEU A 214 6.25 -1.23 -14.34
N GLY A 215 5.63 -1.09 -15.51
CA GLY A 215 4.43 -0.30 -15.73
C GLY A 215 3.24 -1.17 -16.10
N ASP A 216 2.05 -0.68 -15.79
CA ASP A 216 0.79 -1.30 -16.18
C ASP A 216 0.66 -1.28 -17.71
N PRO A 217 0.39 -2.42 -18.36
CA PRO A 217 0.41 -2.52 -19.82
C PRO A 217 -0.71 -1.72 -20.50
N LYS A 218 -1.77 -1.33 -19.77
CA LYS A 218 -2.91 -0.59 -20.32
C LYS A 218 -2.69 0.93 -20.26
N THR A 219 -2.10 1.41 -19.17
CA THR A 219 -1.98 2.84 -18.86
C THR A 219 -0.56 3.36 -18.99
N GLY A 220 0.44 2.48 -18.95
CA GLY A 220 1.85 2.86 -18.80
C GLY A 220 2.21 3.42 -17.42
N GLY A 221 1.26 3.44 -16.47
CA GLY A 221 1.49 3.93 -15.11
C GLY A 221 2.43 3.01 -14.33
N TYR A 222 3.32 3.58 -13.53
CA TYR A 222 4.29 2.83 -12.74
C TYR A 222 3.60 1.94 -11.71
N ILE A 223 4.00 0.67 -11.64
CA ILE A 223 3.46 -0.30 -10.70
C ILE A 223 4.18 -0.18 -9.35
N THR A 224 3.39 -0.05 -8.29
CA THR A 224 3.85 -0.05 -6.90
C THR A 224 3.52 -1.37 -6.19
N ALA A 225 3.98 -1.54 -4.95
CA ALA A 225 3.59 -2.69 -4.13
C ALA A 225 2.09 -2.68 -3.80
N ASP A 226 1.51 -3.86 -3.63
CA ASP A 226 0.16 -4.08 -3.16
C ASP A 226 0.10 -4.25 -1.63
N VAL A 227 -1.11 -4.45 -1.09
CA VAL A 227 -1.31 -4.76 0.33
C VAL A 227 -1.54 -6.27 0.46
N ASP A 228 -0.46 -6.98 0.77
CA ASP A 228 -0.46 -8.43 0.98
C ASP A 228 -1.24 -8.79 2.25
N MET A 229 -2.31 -9.57 2.10
CA MET A 229 -3.08 -10.07 3.24
C MET A 229 -2.30 -11.16 3.98
N LEU A 230 -2.31 -11.12 5.30
CA LEU A 230 -1.79 -12.20 6.14
C LEU A 230 -2.86 -13.24 6.43
N ALA A 231 -4.06 -12.79 6.83
CA ALA A 231 -5.16 -13.66 7.23
C ALA A 231 -6.49 -12.90 7.26
N PHE A 232 -7.58 -13.65 7.11
CA PHE A 232 -8.95 -13.20 7.31
C PHE A 232 -9.58 -14.01 8.45
N GLY A 233 -10.13 -13.33 9.45
CA GLY A 233 -10.82 -13.94 10.58
C GLY A 233 -12.32 -13.70 10.50
N LYS A 234 -13.13 -14.76 10.36
CA LYS A 234 -14.59 -14.65 10.22
C LYS A 234 -15.32 -15.44 11.29
N HIS A 235 -16.57 -15.09 11.57
CA HIS A 235 -17.44 -15.97 12.34
C HIS A 235 -18.02 -17.05 11.43
N GLY A 236 -17.78 -18.32 11.78
CA GLY A 236 -18.18 -19.45 10.95
C GLY A 236 -17.25 -19.68 9.75
N PRO A 237 -17.63 -20.58 8.84
CA PRO A 237 -16.74 -21.03 7.78
C PRO A 237 -16.42 -19.92 6.78
N ALA A 238 -15.16 -19.85 6.34
CA ALA A 238 -14.68 -18.89 5.33
C ALA A 238 -15.26 -19.11 3.91
N GLY A 239 -16.02 -20.19 3.71
CA GLY A 239 -16.52 -20.61 2.41
C GLY A 239 -15.64 -21.68 1.75
N GLU A 240 -15.89 -21.94 0.47
CA GLU A 240 -15.18 -22.96 -0.31
C GLU A 240 -13.82 -22.45 -0.74
N MET A 241 -12.80 -23.31 -0.72
CA MET A 241 -11.46 -22.98 -1.22
C MET A 241 -11.46 -22.97 -2.75
N LEU A 242 -11.00 -21.87 -3.34
CA LEU A 242 -10.82 -21.68 -4.77
C LEU A 242 -9.32 -21.62 -5.08
N SER A 243 -8.96 -22.06 -6.29
CA SER A 243 -7.65 -21.80 -6.87
C SER A 243 -7.86 -20.92 -8.09
N ASP A 244 -7.64 -19.63 -7.92
CA ASP A 244 -7.90 -18.60 -8.92
C ASP A 244 -6.58 -18.19 -9.59
N PRO A 245 -6.52 -18.10 -10.93
CA PRO A 245 -5.28 -17.76 -11.62
C PRO A 245 -4.77 -16.35 -11.32
N ASP A 246 -5.65 -15.42 -10.94
CA ASP A 246 -5.32 -14.02 -10.68
C ASP A 246 -5.20 -13.72 -9.17
N GLN A 247 -5.83 -14.53 -8.31
CA GLN A 247 -5.88 -14.32 -6.85
C GLN A 247 -5.23 -15.44 -6.03
N GLY A 248 -4.73 -16.49 -6.67
CA GLY A 248 -4.11 -17.63 -6.00
C GLY A 248 -5.11 -18.50 -5.23
N ASP A 249 -4.63 -19.15 -4.18
CA ASP A 249 -5.47 -19.94 -3.28
C ASP A 249 -6.23 -18.98 -2.35
N ILE A 250 -7.56 -18.91 -2.48
CA ILE A 250 -8.43 -17.98 -1.77
C ILE A 250 -9.81 -18.61 -1.57
N THR A 251 -10.49 -18.34 -0.46
CA THR A 251 -11.86 -18.83 -0.25
C THR A 251 -12.92 -17.90 -0.85
N THR A 252 -14.12 -18.41 -1.13
CA THR A 252 -15.24 -17.58 -1.65
C THR A 252 -15.52 -16.37 -0.75
N GLY A 253 -15.50 -16.55 0.58
CA GLY A 253 -15.69 -15.44 1.51
C GLY A 253 -14.53 -14.44 1.47
N GLU A 254 -13.28 -14.89 1.31
CA GLU A 254 -12.13 -14.00 1.19
C GLU A 254 -12.15 -13.19 -0.12
N VAL A 255 -12.65 -13.77 -1.22
CA VAL A 255 -12.88 -13.04 -2.49
C VAL A 255 -13.85 -11.88 -2.27
N GLU A 256 -14.96 -12.10 -1.58
CA GLU A 256 -15.93 -11.04 -1.26
C GLU A 256 -15.30 -9.95 -0.40
N THR A 257 -14.57 -10.32 0.66
CA THR A 257 -13.90 -9.34 1.53
C THR A 257 -12.86 -8.53 0.75
N ALA A 258 -12.07 -9.16 -0.12
CA ALA A 258 -11.11 -8.46 -0.96
C ALA A 258 -11.80 -7.53 -1.97
N ALA A 259 -12.94 -7.92 -2.54
CA ALA A 259 -13.72 -7.06 -3.41
C ALA A 259 -14.26 -5.83 -2.67
N ASP A 260 -14.80 -6.03 -1.46
CA ASP A 260 -15.31 -4.95 -0.61
C ASP A 260 -14.21 -3.98 -0.17
N LEU A 261 -13.01 -4.49 0.16
CA LEU A 261 -11.84 -3.67 0.45
C LEU A 261 -11.46 -2.79 -0.76
N ASN A 262 -11.38 -3.38 -1.95
CA ASN A 262 -11.07 -2.64 -3.17
C ASN A 262 -12.15 -1.61 -3.54
N GLU A 263 -13.42 -1.89 -3.24
CA GLU A 263 -14.49 -0.89 -3.36
C GLU A 263 -14.33 0.24 -2.33
N ALA A 264 -14.02 -0.08 -1.07
CA ALA A 264 -13.77 0.93 -0.04
C ALA A 264 -12.62 1.85 -0.42
N PHE A 265 -11.50 1.30 -0.92
CA PHE A 265 -10.39 2.08 -1.44
C PHE A 265 -10.84 3.09 -2.51
N ARG A 266 -11.69 2.66 -3.44
CA ARG A 266 -12.23 3.53 -4.49
C ARG A 266 -13.14 4.62 -3.95
N ARG A 267 -14.02 4.29 -2.98
CA ARG A 267 -14.85 5.28 -2.29
C ARG A 267 -14.00 6.34 -1.58
N HIS A 268 -12.85 5.93 -1.04
CA HIS A 268 -11.85 6.80 -0.40
C HIS A 268 -10.87 7.47 -1.37
N GLY A 269 -11.17 7.43 -2.68
CA GLY A 269 -10.49 8.22 -3.70
C GLY A 269 -9.33 7.53 -4.43
N TYR A 270 -9.06 6.25 -4.17
CA TYR A 270 -8.05 5.51 -4.92
C TYR A 270 -8.57 5.09 -6.31
N MET A 271 -7.85 5.49 -7.36
CA MET A 271 -8.25 5.24 -8.76
C MET A 271 -7.31 4.29 -9.50
N GLY A 272 -6.27 3.77 -8.85
CA GLY A 272 -5.24 2.90 -9.46
C GLY A 272 -5.67 1.44 -9.67
N GLY A 273 -6.94 1.09 -9.43
CA GLY A 273 -7.48 -0.26 -9.60
C GLY A 273 -7.64 -1.02 -8.29
N ARG A 274 -7.09 -2.23 -8.19
CA ARG A 274 -7.09 -3.04 -6.96
C ARG A 274 -5.84 -2.72 -6.14
N ILE A 275 -5.96 -2.74 -4.81
CA ILE A 275 -4.86 -2.71 -3.84
C ILE A 275 -4.67 -4.08 -3.20
N VAL A 276 -5.77 -4.80 -2.90
CA VAL A 276 -5.73 -6.19 -2.42
C VAL A 276 -5.93 -7.11 -3.61
N GLN A 277 -4.87 -7.80 -4.00
CA GLN A 277 -4.79 -8.47 -5.30
C GLN A 277 -5.06 -9.98 -5.22
N HIS A 278 -4.69 -10.62 -4.11
CA HIS A 278 -4.77 -12.07 -3.96
C HIS A 278 -5.21 -12.50 -2.56
N GLY A 279 -5.36 -13.82 -2.38
CA GLY A 279 -5.67 -14.46 -1.10
C GLY A 279 -4.60 -14.22 -0.03
N ALA A 280 -4.90 -14.64 1.19
CA ALA A 280 -4.02 -14.41 2.34
C ALA A 280 -2.84 -15.39 2.40
N GLU A 281 -1.73 -14.91 2.97
CA GLU A 281 -0.50 -15.71 3.19
C GLU A 281 -0.76 -16.95 4.07
N ASP A 282 -1.71 -16.89 5.00
CA ASP A 282 -2.08 -18.05 5.81
C ASP A 282 -2.57 -19.23 4.96
N ARG A 283 -3.13 -18.99 3.76
CA ARG A 283 -3.53 -20.01 2.79
C ARG A 283 -2.44 -20.38 1.79
N PHE A 284 -1.38 -19.58 1.67
CA PHE A 284 -0.37 -19.79 0.65
C PHE A 284 0.50 -21.01 0.95
N ARG A 285 0.33 -22.08 0.18
CA ARG A 285 1.00 -23.38 0.41
C ARG A 285 2.53 -23.36 0.31
N LEU A 286 3.11 -22.29 -0.24
CA LEU A 286 4.55 -22.09 -0.36
C LEU A 286 5.01 -20.91 0.50
N SER A 287 4.23 -20.53 1.51
CA SER A 287 4.60 -19.49 2.47
C SER A 287 5.94 -19.82 3.14
N ASP A 288 6.88 -18.89 3.08
CA ASP A 288 8.18 -18.96 3.77
C ASP A 288 8.09 -18.52 5.25
N GLY A 289 6.92 -18.02 5.67
CA GLY A 289 6.65 -17.62 7.05
C GLY A 289 5.95 -16.26 7.14
N VAL A 290 5.95 -15.69 8.35
CA VAL A 290 5.34 -14.38 8.62
C VAL A 290 6.40 -13.28 8.65
N ASP A 291 6.13 -12.18 7.93
CA ASP A 291 6.88 -10.93 8.02
C ASP A 291 6.25 -9.97 9.04
N TYR A 292 7.09 -9.20 9.73
CA TYR A 292 6.67 -8.26 10.76
C TYR A 292 7.09 -6.81 10.41
N PRO A 293 6.33 -5.81 10.91
CA PRO A 293 5.13 -5.92 11.74
C PRO A 293 3.85 -6.29 10.96
N VAL A 294 2.95 -7.02 11.61
CA VAL A 294 1.61 -7.33 11.07
C VAL A 294 0.62 -6.28 11.59
N THR A 295 -0.26 -5.77 10.73
CA THR A 295 -1.34 -4.86 11.16
C THR A 295 -2.67 -5.57 11.11
N ALA A 296 -3.39 -5.54 12.22
CA ALA A 296 -4.70 -6.16 12.39
C ALA A 296 -5.79 -5.10 12.61
N PHE A 297 -6.95 -5.32 12.01
CA PHE A 297 -8.14 -4.50 12.14
C PHE A 297 -9.27 -5.35 12.69
N GLU A 298 -9.82 -4.96 13.84
CA GLU A 298 -10.91 -5.67 14.51
C GLU A 298 -12.28 -5.03 14.21
N PRO A 299 -13.38 -5.79 14.28
CA PRO A 299 -14.75 -5.28 14.05
C PRO A 299 -15.18 -4.16 14.99
N ASP A 300 -14.60 -4.10 16.20
CA ASP A 300 -14.87 -3.04 17.17
C ASP A 300 -14.11 -1.73 16.87
N GLY A 301 -13.36 -1.73 15.77
CA GLY A 301 -12.61 -0.61 15.25
C GLY A 301 -11.20 -0.46 15.80
N LYS A 302 -10.70 -1.43 16.58
CA LYS A 302 -9.30 -1.42 16.98
C LYS A 302 -8.38 -1.73 15.81
N MET A 303 -7.34 -0.91 15.66
CA MET A 303 -6.17 -1.22 14.84
C MET A 303 -5.01 -1.61 15.76
N ILE A 304 -4.39 -2.76 15.50
CA ILE A 304 -3.34 -3.33 16.34
C ILE A 304 -2.13 -3.63 15.47
N VAL A 305 -0.97 -3.07 15.80
CA VAL A 305 0.31 -3.41 15.16
C VAL A 305 1.00 -4.47 16.01
N ILE A 306 1.13 -5.67 15.47
CA ILE A 306 1.76 -6.82 16.11
C ILE A 306 3.22 -6.87 15.64
N GLN A 307 4.13 -6.60 16.56
CA GLN A 307 5.57 -6.62 16.31
C GLN A 307 6.13 -8.04 16.32
N GLU A 308 7.32 -8.20 15.76
CA GLU A 308 8.12 -9.41 15.94
C GLU A 308 8.40 -9.61 17.43
N SER A 309 8.15 -10.80 17.95
CA SER A 309 8.43 -11.10 19.34
C SER A 309 9.94 -11.20 19.59
N PRO A 310 10.47 -10.60 20.68
CA PRO A 310 11.87 -10.77 21.02
C PRO A 310 12.18 -12.22 21.40
N GLY A 311 13.36 -12.70 21.00
CA GLY A 311 13.89 -14.02 21.33
C GLY A 311 13.84 -15.00 20.15
N LYS A 312 13.90 -16.31 20.45
CA LYS A 312 13.93 -17.37 19.42
C LYS A 312 12.58 -17.64 18.75
N ASP A 313 11.50 -17.16 19.36
CA ASP A 313 10.13 -17.45 18.97
C ASP A 313 9.46 -16.18 18.47
N LYS A 314 9.84 -15.79 17.25
CA LYS A 314 9.45 -14.53 16.62
C LYS A 314 7.94 -14.35 16.44
N ASP A 315 7.19 -15.46 16.39
CA ASP A 315 5.74 -15.46 16.16
C ASP A 315 4.89 -15.56 17.44
N ARG A 316 5.51 -15.50 18.63
CA ARG A 316 4.81 -15.69 19.91
C ARG A 316 3.60 -14.77 20.07
N ASP A 317 3.77 -13.48 19.80
CA ASP A 317 2.73 -12.48 20.06
C ASP A 317 1.61 -12.54 19.00
N LEU A 318 1.95 -12.87 17.75
CA LEU A 318 0.95 -13.16 16.72
C LEU A 318 0.14 -14.43 17.04
N ARG A 319 0.78 -15.50 17.51
CA ARG A 319 0.06 -16.70 17.98
C ARG A 319 -0.86 -16.40 19.14
N ARG A 320 -0.43 -15.56 20.08
CA ARG A 320 -1.27 -15.10 21.20
C ARG A 320 -2.49 -14.35 20.67
N TYR A 321 -2.30 -13.49 19.67
CA TYR A 321 -3.38 -12.78 19.00
C TYR A 321 -4.38 -13.74 18.33
N PHE A 322 -3.90 -14.69 17.51
CA PHE A 322 -4.75 -15.69 16.85
C PHE A 322 -5.58 -16.49 17.85
N ARG A 323 -4.98 -16.95 18.95
CA ARG A 323 -5.68 -17.67 20.03
C ARG A 323 -6.73 -16.78 20.71
N ALA A 324 -6.45 -15.49 20.87
CA ALA A 324 -7.41 -14.55 21.45
C ALA A 324 -8.62 -14.35 20.54
N GLN A 325 -8.43 -14.18 19.23
CA GLN A 325 -9.55 -14.04 18.29
C GLN A 325 -10.35 -15.34 18.16
N LYS A 326 -9.69 -16.51 18.16
CA LYS A 326 -10.38 -17.80 18.20
C LYS A 326 -11.29 -17.96 19.41
N ARG A 327 -10.86 -17.48 20.60
CA ARG A 327 -11.72 -17.45 21.81
C ARG A 327 -12.90 -16.49 21.70
N LYS A 328 -12.79 -15.44 20.88
CA LYS A 328 -13.92 -14.56 20.55
C LYS A 328 -14.85 -15.16 19.50
N GLY A 329 -14.51 -16.32 18.92
CA GLY A 329 -15.33 -17.02 17.92
C GLY A 329 -14.93 -16.77 16.46
N PHE A 330 -13.80 -16.10 16.21
CA PHE A 330 -13.27 -15.93 14.86
C PHE A 330 -12.46 -17.15 14.40
N GLU A 331 -12.74 -17.64 13.21
CA GLU A 331 -11.96 -18.66 12.52
C GLU A 331 -10.79 -18.00 11.79
N LEU A 332 -9.58 -18.18 12.34
CA LEU A 332 -8.33 -17.82 11.69
C LEU A 332 -7.57 -19.10 11.31
N TYR A 333 -7.24 -19.24 10.03
CA TYR A 333 -6.43 -20.35 9.56
C TYR A 333 -4.97 -20.14 9.93
N VAL A 334 -4.28 -21.23 10.26
CA VAL A 334 -2.84 -21.19 10.53
C VAL A 334 -2.17 -21.98 9.43
N ASN A 335 -1.30 -21.32 8.67
CA ASN A 335 -0.58 -21.99 7.61
C ASN A 335 0.23 -23.18 8.18
N PRO A 336 0.09 -24.39 7.63
CA PRO A 336 0.84 -25.56 8.08
C PRO A 336 2.36 -25.35 8.03
N ASN A 337 2.86 -24.52 7.11
CA ASN A 337 4.29 -24.24 6.96
C ASN A 337 4.84 -23.26 8.01
N TRP A 338 3.99 -22.60 8.80
CA TRP A 338 4.48 -21.76 9.89
C TRP A 338 4.98 -22.57 11.08
N HIS A 339 4.76 -23.90 11.08
CA HIS A 339 5.22 -24.83 12.13
C HIS A 339 4.75 -24.42 13.55
N TRP A 340 3.64 -23.71 13.64
CA TRP A 340 3.02 -23.37 14.90
C TRP A 340 2.42 -24.63 15.52
N LYS A 341 2.80 -24.95 16.75
CA LYS A 341 2.13 -26.00 17.52
C LYS A 341 0.69 -25.56 17.76
N GLN A 342 -0.25 -26.29 17.15
CA GLN A 342 -1.69 -26.03 17.25
C GLN A 342 -2.19 -26.13 18.68
#